data_AF-A0A7S2L9W8-F1
#
_entry.id   AF-A0A7S2L9W8-F1
#
_cell.length_a   1.000
_cell.length_b   1.000
_cell.length_c   1.000
_cell.angle_alpha   90.00
_cell.angle_beta   90.00
_cell.angle_gamma   90.00
#
_symmetry.space_group_name_H-M   'P 1'
#
loop_
_entity.id
_entity.type
_entity.pdbx_description
1 polymer ?
#
loop_
_entity_poly.entity_id
_entity_poly.type
_entity_poly.pdbx_seq_one_letter_code
_entity_poly.pdbx_strand_id
1 'polypeptide(L)'
;MVPAGGHVLRTNVATAKAVIRHMFAEMAERCADEQARFESRGDRAPQQKRNEWALYLDGERVRRCEAGLLGFVARHPECRSAPLPPAHLRSLLMFQHAVTEDTWDVCCPERERRHCDTFEGHLTHDGINSQLIKDAHRSEWSVEGRPFTVPAEDRSGVAGAGARTGASEERQLVMAAFRDGLVEALEEFLVEFCKRQELSAQGTRQMMQAVTTQMSQCGLANLERCSQASNIFVSGEGLEQRTAYNLSTMRTALDEALKLSIYCLKTSFSTYHTAESLARAADSHDDEDAGGPLFCSPSSYLYQYATLRFSA
;
A
#
# COMPACT_ATOMS: atom_id res chain seq x y z
N MET A 1 -32.29 -26.71 7.16
CA MET A 1 -31.39 -25.80 7.91
C MET A 1 -30.63 -24.96 6.91
N VAL A 2 -30.80 -23.63 6.91
CA VAL A 2 -29.96 -22.73 6.10
C VAL A 2 -28.61 -22.63 6.83
N PRO A 3 -27.48 -22.87 6.15
CA PRO A 3 -26.17 -22.72 6.79
C PRO A 3 -26.03 -21.29 7.31
N ALA A 4 -25.66 -21.15 8.58
CA ALA A 4 -25.61 -19.86 9.30
C ALA A 4 -24.76 -18.79 8.56
N GLY A 5 -23.79 -19.20 7.74
CA GLY A 5 -22.97 -18.29 6.93
C GLY A 5 -23.74 -17.50 5.86
N GLY A 6 -24.90 -17.99 5.41
CA GLY A 6 -25.70 -17.29 4.40
C GLY A 6 -26.30 -15.98 4.90
N HIS A 7 -26.66 -15.90 6.19
CA HIS A 7 -27.19 -14.67 6.80
C HIS A 7 -26.08 -13.62 6.98
N VAL A 8 -24.95 -14.03 7.54
CA VAL A 8 -23.78 -13.15 7.77
C VAL A 8 -23.33 -12.49 6.47
N LEU A 9 -23.16 -13.28 5.40
CA LEU A 9 -22.72 -12.74 4.13
C LEU A 9 -23.71 -11.72 3.54
N ARG A 10 -25.03 -11.99 3.64
CA ARG A 10 -26.05 -11.06 3.16
C ARG A 10 -26.00 -9.72 3.89
N THR A 11 -25.82 -9.75 5.21
CA THR A 11 -25.63 -8.54 6.03
C THR A 11 -24.40 -7.76 5.58
N ASN A 12 -23.25 -8.43 5.47
CA ASN A 12 -22.01 -7.79 5.03
C ASN A 12 -22.10 -7.21 3.62
N VAL A 13 -22.75 -7.90 2.67
CA VAL A 13 -22.99 -7.39 1.31
C VAL A 13 -23.89 -6.15 1.33
N ALA A 14 -24.93 -6.12 2.16
CA ALA A 14 -25.81 -4.96 2.29
C ALA A 14 -25.05 -3.74 2.86
N THR A 15 -24.28 -3.93 3.93
CA THR A 15 -23.42 -2.89 4.51
C THR A 15 -22.36 -2.42 3.51
N ALA A 16 -21.70 -3.35 2.82
CA ALA A 16 -20.68 -3.04 1.81
C ALA A 16 -21.24 -2.16 0.69
N LYS A 17 -22.47 -2.39 0.21
CA LYS A 17 -23.10 -1.53 -0.81
C LYS A 17 -23.19 -0.06 -0.35
N ALA A 18 -23.57 0.19 0.89
CA ALA A 18 -23.63 1.54 1.43
C ALA A 18 -22.23 2.16 1.56
N VAL A 19 -21.27 1.39 2.08
CA VAL A 19 -19.87 1.81 2.23
C VAL A 19 -19.23 2.14 0.88
N ILE A 20 -19.40 1.29 -0.13
CA ILE A 20 -18.85 1.47 -1.49
C ILE A 20 -19.38 2.76 -2.11
N ARG A 21 -20.70 2.99 -2.07
CA ARG A 21 -21.31 4.21 -2.62
C ARG A 21 -20.76 5.47 -1.95
N HIS A 22 -20.66 5.46 -0.63
CA HIS A 22 -20.13 6.60 0.11
C HIS A 22 -18.66 6.86 -0.23
N MET A 23 -17.85 5.79 -0.27
CA MET A 23 -16.43 5.85 -0.65
C MET A 23 -16.23 6.44 -2.06
N PHE A 24 -16.97 5.98 -3.06
CA PHE A 24 -16.88 6.51 -4.43
C PHE A 24 -17.41 7.95 -4.55
N ALA A 25 -18.46 8.31 -3.80
CA ALA A 25 -18.94 9.68 -3.76
C ALA A 25 -17.86 10.66 -3.22
N GLU A 26 -17.19 10.29 -2.13
CA GLU A 26 -16.11 11.12 -1.56
C GLU A 26 -14.89 11.22 -2.49
N MET A 27 -14.58 10.18 -3.26
CA MET A 27 -13.49 10.22 -4.25
C MET A 27 -13.86 11.09 -5.45
N ALA A 28 -15.11 10.98 -5.93
CA ALA A 28 -15.62 11.81 -7.02
C ALA A 28 -15.64 13.30 -6.64
N GLU A 29 -16.12 13.63 -5.44
CA GLU A 29 -16.12 15.01 -4.91
C GLU A 29 -14.70 15.58 -4.86
N ARG A 30 -13.73 14.84 -4.26
CA ARG A 30 -12.33 15.25 -4.22
C ARG A 30 -11.73 15.48 -5.60
N CYS A 31 -12.00 14.59 -6.56
CA CYS A 31 -11.52 14.75 -7.93
C CYS A 31 -12.14 15.96 -8.64
N ALA A 32 -13.44 16.21 -8.44
CA ALA A 32 -14.13 17.37 -9.01
C ALA A 32 -13.57 18.68 -8.45
N ASP A 33 -13.37 18.76 -7.13
CA ASP A 33 -12.79 19.92 -6.46
C ASP A 33 -11.37 20.20 -6.95
N GLU A 34 -10.54 19.16 -7.05
CA GLU A 34 -9.18 19.29 -7.54
C GLU A 34 -9.15 19.74 -9.01
N GLN A 35 -9.99 19.15 -9.86
CA GLN A 35 -10.13 19.55 -11.25
C GLN A 35 -10.54 21.03 -11.37
N ALA A 36 -11.53 21.48 -10.58
CA ALA A 36 -11.96 22.87 -10.55
C ALA A 36 -10.83 23.82 -10.11
N ARG A 37 -9.97 23.40 -9.17
CA ARG A 37 -8.79 24.19 -8.77
C ARG A 37 -7.79 24.33 -9.92
N PHE A 38 -7.50 23.28 -10.68
CA PHE A 38 -6.64 23.38 -11.87
C PHE A 38 -7.23 24.33 -12.92
N GLU A 39 -8.52 24.20 -13.20
CA GLU A 39 -9.22 25.05 -14.17
C GLU A 39 -9.23 26.52 -13.73
N SER A 40 -9.46 26.80 -12.45
CA SER A 40 -9.44 28.17 -11.89
C SER A 40 -8.07 28.85 -12.01
N ARG A 41 -6.99 28.08 -12.03
CA ARG A 41 -5.61 28.58 -12.18
C ARG A 41 -5.18 28.70 -13.65
N GLY A 42 -5.97 28.18 -14.59
CA GLY A 42 -5.58 28.04 -15.99
C GLY A 42 -4.49 26.99 -16.23
N ASP A 43 -4.26 26.11 -15.26
CA ASP A 43 -3.22 25.08 -15.33
C ASP A 43 -3.74 23.85 -16.09
N ARG A 44 -2.91 23.30 -16.99
CA ARG A 44 -3.22 22.03 -17.65
C ARG A 44 -2.74 20.86 -16.79
N ALA A 45 -3.68 20.06 -16.29
CA ALA A 45 -3.35 18.86 -15.52
C ALA A 45 -2.55 17.83 -16.34
N PRO A 46 -1.54 17.18 -15.74
CA PRO A 46 -0.82 16.05 -16.34
C PRO A 46 -1.78 14.94 -16.81
N GLN A 47 -1.34 14.11 -17.77
CA GLN A 47 -2.19 13.04 -18.32
C GLN A 47 -2.62 12.03 -17.25
N GLN A 48 -1.68 11.64 -16.39
CA GLN A 48 -1.88 10.69 -15.29
C GLN A 48 -2.98 11.18 -14.34
N LYS A 49 -2.95 12.48 -14.05
CA LYS A 49 -3.93 13.11 -13.17
C LYS A 49 -5.33 13.12 -13.78
N ARG A 50 -5.42 13.39 -15.08
CA ARG A 50 -6.68 13.29 -15.82
C ARG A 50 -7.21 11.86 -15.88
N ASN A 51 -6.33 10.86 -16.01
CA ASN A 51 -6.71 9.44 -15.96
C ASN A 51 -7.24 9.04 -14.58
N GLU A 52 -6.65 9.58 -13.51
CA GLU A 52 -7.13 9.40 -12.13
C GLU A 52 -8.53 10.01 -11.96
N TRP A 53 -8.73 11.26 -12.36
CA TRP A 53 -10.06 11.88 -12.29
C TRP A 53 -11.10 11.11 -13.11
N ALA A 54 -10.74 10.66 -14.31
CA ALA A 54 -11.62 9.86 -15.15
C ALA A 54 -12.07 8.57 -14.44
N LEU A 55 -11.26 7.95 -13.58
CA LEU A 55 -11.66 6.76 -12.82
C LEU A 55 -12.90 7.02 -11.93
N TYR A 56 -12.98 8.20 -11.33
CA TYR A 56 -13.99 8.54 -10.32
C TYR A 56 -15.12 9.42 -10.83
N LEU A 57 -14.90 10.15 -11.93
CA LEU A 57 -15.90 11.00 -12.56
C LEU A 57 -16.67 10.29 -13.69
N ASP A 58 -16.13 9.21 -14.26
CA ASP A 58 -16.83 8.36 -15.23
C ASP A 58 -17.72 7.33 -14.51
N GLY A 59 -19.03 7.53 -14.61
CA GLY A 59 -20.02 6.65 -13.97
C GLY A 59 -19.97 5.19 -14.46
N GLU A 60 -19.48 4.90 -15.67
CA GLU A 60 -19.30 3.52 -16.12
C GLU A 60 -18.10 2.84 -15.43
N ARG A 61 -16.99 3.56 -15.30
CA ARG A 61 -15.81 3.07 -14.57
C ARG A 61 -16.15 2.81 -13.10
N VAL A 62 -16.82 3.77 -12.45
CA VAL A 62 -17.27 3.62 -11.06
C VAL A 62 -18.14 2.36 -10.92
N ARG A 63 -19.17 2.17 -11.76
CA ARG A 63 -20.01 0.96 -11.70
C ARG A 63 -19.22 -0.35 -11.84
N ARG A 64 -18.19 -0.38 -12.69
CA ARG A 64 -17.31 -1.56 -12.83
C ARG A 64 -16.51 -1.81 -11.55
N CYS A 65 -15.92 -0.78 -10.96
CA CYS A 65 -15.18 -0.91 -9.70
C CYS A 65 -16.11 -1.33 -8.55
N GLU A 66 -17.31 -0.75 -8.44
CA GLU A 66 -18.33 -1.15 -7.46
C GLU A 66 -18.70 -2.63 -7.58
N ALA A 67 -18.95 -3.10 -8.80
CA ALA A 67 -19.26 -4.51 -9.08
C ALA A 67 -18.11 -5.44 -8.70
N GLY A 68 -16.86 -5.04 -9.01
CA GLY A 68 -15.65 -5.77 -8.63
C GLY A 68 -15.51 -5.92 -7.12
N LEU A 69 -15.70 -4.83 -6.37
CA LEU A 69 -15.65 -4.81 -4.90
C LEU A 69 -16.75 -5.64 -4.25
N LEU A 70 -17.98 -5.61 -4.78
CA LEU A 70 -19.05 -6.49 -4.29
C LEU A 70 -18.76 -7.96 -4.56
N GLY A 71 -18.17 -8.28 -5.73
CA GLY A 71 -17.68 -9.62 -6.04
C GLY A 71 -16.58 -10.07 -5.08
N PHE A 72 -15.69 -9.17 -4.69
CA PHE A 72 -14.67 -9.42 -3.68
C PHE A 72 -15.30 -9.74 -2.31
N VAL A 73 -16.23 -8.92 -1.81
CA VAL A 73 -16.93 -9.16 -0.52
C VAL A 73 -17.62 -10.51 -0.51
N ALA A 74 -18.25 -10.91 -1.62
CA ALA A 74 -18.93 -12.19 -1.75
C ALA A 74 -17.99 -13.40 -1.57
N ARG A 75 -16.71 -13.26 -1.94
CA ARG A 75 -15.70 -14.34 -1.89
C ARG A 75 -14.76 -14.25 -0.70
N HIS A 76 -14.64 -13.07 -0.07
CA HIS A 76 -13.69 -12.83 1.01
C HIS A 76 -14.02 -13.70 2.25
N PRO A 77 -13.05 -14.46 2.81
CA PRO A 77 -13.29 -15.31 3.97
C PRO A 77 -13.87 -14.58 5.18
N GLU A 78 -13.29 -13.43 5.58
CA GLU A 78 -13.77 -12.68 6.76
C GLU A 78 -15.23 -12.24 6.63
N CYS A 79 -15.65 -11.84 5.42
CA CYS A 79 -17.01 -11.41 5.13
C CYS A 79 -18.04 -12.55 5.23
N ARG A 80 -17.59 -13.81 5.22
CA ARG A 80 -18.43 -15.00 5.38
C ARG A 80 -18.46 -15.53 6.81
N SER A 81 -17.42 -15.23 7.59
CA SER A 81 -17.23 -15.76 8.94
C SER A 81 -18.00 -14.98 10.01
N ALA A 82 -18.01 -13.65 9.95
CA ALA A 82 -18.66 -12.81 10.95
C ALA A 82 -19.20 -11.50 10.35
N PRO A 83 -20.24 -10.88 10.95
CA PRO A 83 -20.65 -9.53 10.60
C PRO A 83 -19.50 -8.55 10.85
N LEU A 84 -19.18 -7.72 9.86
CA LEU A 84 -18.08 -6.77 9.93
C LEU A 84 -18.62 -5.35 10.17
N PRO A 85 -17.99 -4.55 11.05
CA PRO A 85 -18.35 -3.14 11.21
C PRO A 85 -18.17 -2.36 9.90
N PRO A 86 -18.97 -1.31 9.64
CA PRO A 86 -18.83 -0.49 8.43
C PRO A 86 -17.42 0.08 8.23
N ALA A 87 -16.76 0.49 9.31
CA ALA A 87 -15.40 1.02 9.25
C ALA A 87 -14.36 -0.02 8.81
N HIS A 88 -14.47 -1.27 9.31
CA HIS A 88 -13.61 -2.38 8.87
C HIS A 88 -13.84 -2.72 7.40
N LEU A 89 -15.11 -2.79 6.98
CA LEU A 89 -15.47 -2.98 5.57
C LEU A 89 -14.90 -1.87 4.70
N ARG A 90 -14.99 -0.61 5.13
CA ARG A 90 -14.41 0.53 4.40
C ARG A 90 -12.91 0.36 4.20
N SER A 91 -12.16 0.05 5.26
CA SER A 91 -10.71 -0.16 5.17
C SER A 91 -10.36 -1.30 4.22
N LEU A 92 -11.03 -2.44 4.35
CA LEU A 92 -10.81 -3.60 3.50
C LEU A 92 -11.12 -3.30 2.01
N LEU A 93 -12.24 -2.63 1.75
CA LEU A 93 -12.70 -2.29 0.39
C LEU A 93 -11.83 -1.22 -0.27
N MET A 94 -11.44 -0.18 0.47
CA MET A 94 -10.51 0.85 -0.03
C MET A 94 -9.15 0.23 -0.36
N PHE A 95 -8.64 -0.66 0.49
CA PHE A 95 -7.35 -1.29 0.26
C PHE A 95 -7.40 -2.23 -0.95
N GLN A 96 -8.45 -3.04 -1.07
CA GLN A 96 -8.67 -3.88 -2.26
C GLN A 96 -8.78 -3.02 -3.54
N HIS A 97 -9.51 -1.91 -3.48
CA HIS A 97 -9.65 -0.98 -4.61
C HIS A 97 -8.28 -0.44 -5.03
N ALA A 98 -7.52 0.14 -4.11
CA ALA A 98 -6.19 0.71 -4.40
C ALA A 98 -5.23 -0.32 -5.03
N VAL A 99 -5.13 -1.52 -4.45
CA VAL A 99 -4.28 -2.60 -4.97
C VAL A 99 -4.73 -3.05 -6.37
N THR A 100 -6.04 -3.12 -6.60
CA THR A 100 -6.61 -3.49 -7.91
C THR A 100 -6.26 -2.44 -8.96
N GLU A 101 -6.39 -1.16 -8.62
CA GLU A 101 -6.08 -0.07 -9.54
C GLU A 101 -4.58 0.02 -9.84
N ASP A 102 -3.71 -0.20 -8.87
CA ASP A 102 -2.25 -0.28 -9.10
C ASP A 102 -1.91 -1.45 -10.02
N THR A 103 -2.50 -2.62 -9.78
CA THR A 103 -2.29 -3.82 -10.61
C THR A 103 -2.80 -3.59 -12.03
N TRP A 104 -3.95 -2.92 -12.19
CA TRP A 104 -4.48 -2.55 -13.50
C TRP A 104 -3.56 -1.58 -14.24
N ASP A 105 -2.95 -0.64 -13.52
CA ASP A 105 -2.05 0.38 -14.09
C ASP A 105 -0.83 -0.26 -14.77
N VAL A 106 -0.29 -1.31 -14.17
CA VAL A 106 0.80 -2.12 -14.74
C VAL A 106 0.38 -2.74 -16.09
N CYS A 107 -0.85 -3.21 -16.18
CA CYS A 107 -1.36 -3.94 -17.32
C CYS A 107 -1.89 -3.04 -18.45
N CYS A 108 -2.18 -1.77 -18.17
CA CYS A 108 -2.80 -0.87 -19.14
C CYS A 108 -1.74 -0.13 -20.01
N PRO A 109 -2.14 0.36 -21.19
CA PRO A 109 -1.28 1.18 -22.04
C PRO A 109 -0.82 2.45 -21.31
N GLU A 110 0.39 2.93 -21.59
CA GLU A 110 1.01 4.07 -20.91
C GLU A 110 0.12 5.33 -20.86
N ARG A 111 -0.61 5.62 -21.95
CA ARG A 111 -1.52 6.77 -22.03
C ARG A 111 -2.71 6.71 -21.06
N GLU A 112 -3.04 5.52 -20.56
CA GLU A 112 -4.16 5.23 -19.65
C GLU A 112 -3.69 5.08 -18.19
N ARG A 113 -2.37 5.04 -17.97
CA ARG A 113 -1.77 4.90 -16.64
C ARG A 113 -2.02 6.13 -15.77
N ARG A 114 -2.12 5.88 -14.47
CA ARG A 114 -2.27 6.87 -13.40
C ARG A 114 -0.98 7.07 -12.65
N HIS A 115 -0.07 6.10 -12.72
CA HIS A 115 1.25 6.16 -12.11
C HIS A 115 2.34 6.07 -13.19
N CYS A 116 3.48 6.68 -12.91
CA CYS A 116 4.67 6.62 -13.75
C CYS A 116 5.76 5.78 -13.08
N ASP A 117 5.38 4.61 -12.60
CA ASP A 117 6.33 3.69 -11.99
C ASP A 117 7.41 3.29 -13.00
N THR A 118 8.66 3.29 -12.55
CA THR A 118 9.78 2.75 -13.30
C THR A 118 10.14 1.37 -12.77
N PHE A 119 10.62 0.52 -13.66
CA PHE A 119 11.00 -0.84 -13.33
C PHE A 119 12.40 -1.15 -13.85
N GLU A 120 13.12 -1.95 -13.09
CA GLU A 120 14.47 -2.41 -13.37
C GLU A 120 14.61 -3.89 -12.98
N GLY A 121 15.77 -4.52 -13.19
CA GLY A 121 16.02 -5.92 -12.83
C GLY A 121 17.26 -6.48 -13.48
N HIS A 122 17.84 -7.54 -12.90
CA HIS A 122 19.01 -8.22 -13.43
C HIS A 122 18.61 -9.28 -14.46
N LEU A 123 17.62 -10.11 -14.11
CA LEU A 123 17.16 -11.24 -14.93
C LEU A 123 16.07 -10.83 -15.92
N THR A 124 15.17 -9.94 -15.51
CA THR A 124 13.99 -9.56 -16.29
C THR A 124 14.09 -8.19 -16.94
N HIS A 125 15.12 -7.40 -16.60
CA HIS A 125 15.38 -6.01 -17.00
C HIS A 125 14.34 -4.97 -16.57
N ASP A 126 13.07 -5.34 -16.46
CA ASP A 126 11.95 -4.43 -16.14
C ASP A 126 10.90 -5.04 -15.20
N GLY A 127 11.27 -6.02 -14.37
CA GLY A 127 10.33 -6.72 -13.48
C GLY A 127 10.18 -6.13 -12.07
N ILE A 128 11.18 -5.42 -11.56
CA ILE A 128 11.23 -4.94 -10.17
C ILE A 128 11.02 -3.43 -10.11
N ASN A 129 10.06 -2.97 -9.32
CA ASN A 129 9.79 -1.56 -9.10
C ASN A 129 11.05 -0.81 -8.57
N SER A 130 11.49 0.25 -9.23
CA SER A 130 12.73 0.95 -8.84
C SER A 130 12.64 1.65 -7.48
N GLN A 131 11.42 2.03 -7.05
CA GLN A 131 11.24 2.65 -5.74
C GLN A 131 11.47 1.63 -4.61
N LEU A 132 11.10 0.37 -4.82
CA LEU A 132 11.43 -0.73 -3.90
C LEU A 132 12.95 -0.80 -3.66
N ILE A 133 13.75 -0.75 -4.72
CA ILE A 133 15.21 -0.87 -4.63
C ILE A 133 15.82 0.33 -3.88
N LYS A 134 15.33 1.54 -4.16
CA LYS A 134 15.75 2.76 -3.47
C LYS A 134 15.49 2.67 -1.97
N ASP A 135 14.34 2.14 -1.57
CA ASP A 135 13.90 2.06 -0.18
C ASP A 135 14.19 0.74 0.53
N ALA A 136 14.82 -0.22 -0.15
CA ALA A 136 15.12 -1.54 0.38
C ALA A 136 15.76 -1.48 1.79
N HIS A 137 16.73 -0.58 1.98
CA HIS A 137 17.46 -0.41 3.24
C HIS A 137 16.61 0.07 4.42
N ARG A 138 15.41 0.62 4.18
CA ARG A 138 14.49 1.15 5.21
C ARG A 138 13.55 0.09 5.79
N SER A 139 13.54 -1.12 5.21
CA SER A 139 12.59 -2.17 5.57
C SER A 139 13.29 -3.48 5.88
N GLU A 140 12.54 -4.37 6.52
CA GLU A 140 12.90 -5.77 6.73
C GLU A 140 12.21 -6.61 5.64
N TRP A 141 12.92 -7.56 5.05
CA TRP A 141 12.38 -8.35 3.95
C TRP A 141 12.52 -9.84 4.22
N SER A 142 11.59 -10.61 3.70
CA SER A 142 11.70 -12.06 3.62
C SER A 142 11.10 -12.56 2.31
N VAL A 143 11.86 -13.39 1.59
CA VAL A 143 11.43 -14.04 0.35
C VAL A 143 11.51 -15.55 0.57
N GLU A 144 10.36 -16.22 0.57
CA GLU A 144 10.22 -17.65 0.86
C GLU A 144 10.95 -18.05 2.17
N GLY A 145 10.79 -17.23 3.21
CA GLY A 145 11.41 -17.46 4.51
C GLY A 145 12.90 -17.07 4.60
N ARG A 146 13.58 -16.75 3.50
CA ARG A 146 14.96 -16.20 3.52
C ARG A 146 14.92 -14.74 3.95
N PRO A 147 15.52 -14.36 5.09
CA PRO A 147 15.50 -12.98 5.56
C PRO A 147 16.56 -12.12 4.86
N PHE A 148 16.22 -10.84 4.61
CA PHE A 148 17.14 -9.81 4.17
C PHE A 148 16.97 -8.58 5.06
N THR A 149 18.02 -8.26 5.81
CA THR A 149 18.07 -7.11 6.71
C THR A 149 19.42 -6.43 6.61
N VAL A 150 19.42 -5.10 6.51
CA VAL A 150 20.64 -4.31 6.73
C VAL A 150 21.03 -4.40 8.21
N PRO A 151 22.29 -4.74 8.54
CA PRO A 151 22.77 -4.79 9.92
C PRO A 151 22.44 -3.50 10.68
N ALA A 152 22.03 -3.63 11.95
CA ALA A 152 21.63 -2.47 12.77
C ALA A 152 22.77 -1.46 12.96
N GLU A 153 24.01 -1.93 13.01
CA GLU A 153 25.22 -1.12 13.13
C GLU A 153 25.40 -0.16 11.95
N ASP A 154 24.93 -0.53 10.76
CA ASP A 154 25.01 0.29 9.53
C ASP A 154 23.87 1.31 9.41
N ARG A 155 22.86 1.24 10.29
CA ARG A 155 21.69 2.15 10.27
C ARG A 155 21.92 3.44 11.05
N SER A 156 22.70 3.39 12.13
CA SER A 156 22.88 4.51 13.08
C SER A 156 23.85 5.60 12.60
N GLY A 157 24.66 5.35 11.56
CA GLY A 157 25.69 6.29 11.07
C GLY A 157 25.20 7.47 10.23
N VAL A 158 23.90 7.79 10.17
CA VAL A 158 23.36 8.86 9.29
C VAL A 158 23.45 10.26 9.91
N ALA A 159 23.58 10.39 11.24
CA ALA A 159 23.40 11.67 11.92
C ALA A 159 24.70 12.36 12.42
N GLY A 160 25.88 11.82 12.13
CA GLY A 160 27.15 12.37 12.62
C GLY A 160 28.00 13.02 11.52
N ALA A 161 27.88 14.33 11.34
CA ALA A 161 28.72 15.12 10.45
C ALA A 161 30.20 15.07 10.90
N GLY A 162 30.98 14.14 10.34
CA GLY A 162 32.41 14.06 10.61
C GLY A 162 33.14 12.78 10.19
N ALA A 163 32.45 11.76 9.66
CA ALA A 163 33.10 10.49 9.31
C ALA A 163 33.81 10.54 7.94
N ARG A 164 35.09 10.16 7.99
CA ARG A 164 36.08 10.02 6.90
C ARG A 164 35.49 9.38 5.64
N THR A 165 35.89 9.88 4.47
CA THR A 165 35.45 9.43 3.12
C THR A 165 35.42 7.92 2.92
N GLY A 166 36.36 7.16 3.52
CA GLY A 166 36.40 5.69 3.42
C GLY A 166 35.21 4.95 4.05
N ALA A 167 34.63 5.45 5.15
CA ALA A 167 33.48 4.80 5.79
C ALA A 167 32.19 4.97 4.96
N SER A 168 32.13 6.00 4.11
CA SER A 168 30.99 6.21 3.20
C SER A 168 31.02 5.25 2.02
N GLU A 169 32.20 4.94 1.47
CA GLU A 169 32.33 4.02 0.34
C GLU A 169 32.01 2.57 0.74
N GLU A 170 32.55 2.11 1.87
CA GLU A 170 32.26 0.77 2.40
C GLU A 170 30.75 0.59 2.64
N ARG A 171 30.10 1.58 3.24
CA ARG A 171 28.64 1.56 3.44
C ARG A 171 27.87 1.49 2.12
N GLN A 172 28.29 2.23 1.10
CA GLN A 172 27.67 2.18 -0.22
C GLN A 172 27.80 0.79 -0.85
N LEU A 173 28.96 0.14 -0.70
CA LEU A 173 29.18 -1.23 -1.17
C LEU A 173 28.29 -2.24 -0.43
N VAL A 174 28.16 -2.13 0.90
CA VAL A 174 27.25 -2.99 1.68
C VAL A 174 25.80 -2.78 1.26
N MET A 175 25.37 -1.52 1.05
CA MET A 175 24.01 -1.23 0.59
C MET A 175 23.75 -1.73 -0.83
N ALA A 176 24.73 -1.64 -1.73
CA ALA A 176 24.65 -2.17 -3.08
C ALA A 176 24.52 -3.71 -3.06
N ALA A 177 25.42 -4.40 -2.36
CA ALA A 177 25.38 -5.86 -2.23
C ALA A 177 24.07 -6.36 -1.59
N PHE A 178 23.54 -5.63 -0.60
CA PHE A 178 22.22 -5.92 -0.02
C PHE A 178 21.10 -5.79 -1.04
N ARG A 179 21.08 -4.70 -1.83
CA ARG A 179 20.07 -4.47 -2.87
C ARG A 179 20.15 -5.54 -3.94
N ASP A 180 21.33 -5.83 -4.46
CA ASP A 180 21.55 -6.81 -5.52
C ASP A 180 21.09 -8.20 -5.05
N GLY A 181 21.48 -8.62 -3.84
CA GLY A 181 21.06 -9.90 -3.28
C GLY A 181 19.56 -10.01 -3.03
N LEU A 182 18.88 -8.91 -2.67
CA LEU A 182 17.43 -8.87 -2.54
C LEU A 182 16.74 -8.95 -3.92
N VAL A 183 17.21 -8.18 -4.89
CA VAL A 183 16.65 -8.14 -6.26
C VAL A 183 16.79 -9.50 -6.93
N GLU A 184 17.98 -10.12 -6.87
CA GLU A 184 18.23 -11.46 -7.41
C GLU A 184 17.27 -12.48 -6.79
N ALA A 185 17.15 -12.52 -5.47
CA ALA A 185 16.26 -13.46 -4.79
C ALA A 185 14.78 -13.24 -5.12
N LEU A 186 14.34 -11.98 -5.28
CA LEU A 186 12.97 -11.66 -5.70
C LEU A 186 12.70 -12.09 -7.14
N GLU A 187 13.63 -11.81 -8.06
CA GLU A 187 13.48 -12.19 -9.47
C GLU A 187 13.46 -13.71 -9.63
N GLU A 188 14.41 -14.43 -9.03
CA GLU A 188 14.46 -15.89 -9.07
C GLU A 188 13.15 -16.51 -8.55
N PHE A 189 12.70 -16.06 -7.38
CA PHE A 189 11.48 -16.56 -6.75
C PHE A 189 10.24 -16.31 -7.61
N LEU A 190 10.06 -15.08 -8.09
CA LEU A 190 8.88 -14.70 -8.87
C LEU A 190 8.88 -15.32 -10.27
N VAL A 191 10.02 -15.40 -10.95
CA VAL A 191 10.14 -16.05 -12.26
C VAL A 191 9.81 -17.54 -12.13
N GLU A 192 10.35 -18.21 -11.11
CA GLU A 192 10.11 -19.63 -10.89
C GLU A 192 8.64 -19.90 -10.52
N PHE A 193 8.00 -19.02 -9.72
CA PHE A 193 6.55 -19.06 -9.49
C PHE A 193 5.78 -18.91 -10.80
N CYS A 194 6.04 -17.86 -11.59
CA CYS A 194 5.32 -17.59 -12.84
C CYS A 194 5.49 -18.72 -13.86
N LYS A 195 6.66 -19.36 -13.89
CA LYS A 195 6.94 -20.53 -14.73
C LYS A 195 6.10 -21.74 -14.32
N ARG A 196 5.96 -22.03 -13.02
CA ARG A 196 5.07 -23.09 -12.52
C ARG A 196 3.60 -22.82 -12.85
N GLN A 197 3.21 -21.56 -12.89
CA GLN A 197 1.88 -21.10 -13.27
C GLN A 197 1.68 -20.97 -14.79
N GLU A 198 2.68 -21.38 -15.59
CA GLU A 198 2.65 -21.34 -17.06
C GLU A 198 2.32 -19.95 -17.64
N LEU A 199 2.72 -18.88 -16.95
CA LEU A 199 2.50 -17.52 -17.42
C LEU A 199 3.36 -17.23 -18.66
N SER A 200 2.80 -16.46 -19.59
CA SER A 200 3.56 -15.90 -20.71
C SER A 200 4.63 -14.92 -20.21
N ALA A 201 5.63 -14.62 -21.03
CA ALA A 201 6.66 -13.63 -20.67
C ALA A 201 6.06 -12.26 -20.28
N GLN A 202 5.01 -11.83 -20.97
CA GLN A 202 4.27 -10.61 -20.62
C GLN A 202 3.54 -10.75 -19.28
N GLY A 203 2.88 -11.90 -19.04
CA GLY A 203 2.19 -12.18 -17.78
C GLY A 203 3.16 -12.22 -16.59
N THR A 204 4.32 -12.86 -16.75
CA THR A 204 5.41 -12.88 -15.76
C THR A 204 5.85 -11.46 -15.41
N ARG A 205 6.12 -10.62 -16.42
CA ARG A 205 6.49 -9.22 -16.21
C ARG A 205 5.40 -8.47 -15.44
N GLN A 206 4.14 -8.56 -15.87
CA GLN A 206 3.03 -7.87 -15.23
C GLN A 206 2.82 -8.32 -13.78
N MET A 207 2.94 -9.62 -13.51
CA MET A 207 2.88 -10.18 -12.16
C MET A 207 3.99 -9.63 -11.27
N MET A 208 5.24 -9.63 -11.76
CA MET A 208 6.39 -9.11 -11.02
C MET A 208 6.24 -7.62 -10.72
N GLN A 209 5.85 -6.83 -11.72
CA GLN A 209 5.62 -5.39 -11.58
C GLN A 209 4.50 -5.12 -10.57
N ALA A 210 3.37 -5.82 -10.64
CA ALA A 210 2.27 -5.67 -9.71
C ALA A 210 2.66 -6.01 -8.26
N VAL A 211 3.34 -7.14 -8.04
CA VAL A 211 3.81 -7.56 -6.71
C VAL A 211 4.83 -6.56 -6.16
N THR A 212 5.81 -6.17 -6.96
CA THR A 212 6.89 -5.28 -6.49
C THR A 212 6.44 -3.84 -6.29
N THR A 213 5.42 -3.36 -7.01
CA THR A 213 4.74 -2.09 -6.70
C THR A 213 4.10 -2.15 -5.31
N GLN A 214 3.42 -3.25 -4.95
CA GLN A 214 2.85 -3.39 -3.59
C GLN A 214 3.91 -3.65 -2.50
N MET A 215 5.10 -4.09 -2.88
CA MET A 215 6.25 -4.18 -1.97
C MET A 215 7.03 -2.85 -1.83
N SER A 216 6.67 -1.82 -2.59
CA SER A 216 7.27 -0.50 -2.52
C SER A 216 6.52 0.42 -1.54
N GLN A 217 6.93 1.69 -1.45
CA GLN A 217 6.18 2.73 -0.72
C GLN A 217 4.72 2.84 -1.17
N CYS A 218 4.39 2.47 -2.41
CA CYS A 218 3.01 2.48 -2.90
C CYS A 218 2.10 1.56 -2.06
N GLY A 219 2.51 0.31 -1.85
CA GLY A 219 1.73 -0.64 -1.04
C GLY A 219 1.63 -0.23 0.43
N LEU A 220 2.70 0.33 1.00
CA LEU A 220 2.66 0.90 2.36
C LEU A 220 1.71 2.10 2.45
N ALA A 221 1.76 3.01 1.47
CA ALA A 221 0.86 4.15 1.42
C ALA A 221 -0.60 3.72 1.24
N ASN A 222 -0.87 2.66 0.48
CA ASN A 222 -2.20 2.06 0.38
C ASN A 222 -2.66 1.52 1.74
N LEU A 223 -1.80 0.78 2.43
CA LEU A 223 -2.10 0.23 3.75
C LEU A 223 -2.40 1.36 4.76
N GLU A 224 -1.58 2.39 4.77
CA GLU A 224 -1.75 3.54 5.66
C GLU A 224 -3.06 4.26 5.37
N ARG A 225 -3.26 4.73 4.13
CA ARG A 225 -4.45 5.50 3.70
C ARG A 225 -5.77 4.77 3.92
N CYS A 226 -5.78 3.44 3.76
CA CYS A 226 -7.01 2.66 3.86
C CYS A 226 -7.31 2.24 5.31
N SER A 227 -6.31 2.21 6.18
CA SER A 227 -6.50 1.89 7.60
C SER A 227 -7.10 3.08 8.38
N GLN A 228 -7.71 2.80 9.54
CA GLN A 228 -8.09 3.86 10.49
C GLN A 228 -6.88 4.62 11.06
N ALA A 229 -5.68 4.04 11.03
CA ALA A 229 -4.47 4.70 11.49
C ALA A 229 -4.04 5.87 10.60
N SER A 230 -4.59 6.02 9.39
CA SER A 230 -4.45 7.28 8.61
C SER A 230 -5.01 8.51 9.33
N ASN A 231 -5.91 8.32 10.30
CA ASN A 231 -6.47 9.41 11.09
C ASN A 231 -5.60 9.75 12.31
N ILE A 232 -4.46 9.09 12.51
CA ILE A 232 -3.57 9.28 13.67
C ILE A 232 -2.17 9.62 13.17
N PHE A 233 -1.70 10.82 13.48
CA PHE A 233 -0.37 11.32 13.15
C PHE A 233 0.48 11.31 14.41
N VAL A 234 1.54 10.51 14.44
CA VAL A 234 2.37 10.36 15.64
C VAL A 234 3.67 11.15 15.54
N SER A 235 4.13 11.67 16.67
CA SER A 235 5.38 12.42 16.80
C SER A 235 6.03 12.17 18.16
N GLY A 236 7.33 12.40 18.25
CA GLY A 236 8.09 12.24 19.49
C GLY A 236 9.57 12.06 19.23
N GLU A 237 10.39 12.44 20.21
CA GLU A 237 11.81 12.11 20.21
C GLU A 237 11.96 10.59 20.32
N GLY A 238 12.59 9.97 19.33
CA GLY A 238 12.76 8.51 19.29
C GLY A 238 11.63 7.74 18.60
N LEU A 239 10.73 8.40 17.85
CA LEU A 239 9.77 7.70 16.99
C LEU A 239 10.49 6.67 16.09
N GLU A 240 10.15 5.40 16.27
CA GLU A 240 10.65 4.30 15.47
C GLU A 240 9.56 3.78 14.56
N GLN A 241 9.86 3.68 13.26
CA GLN A 241 9.00 3.02 12.29
C GLN A 241 9.71 1.78 11.75
N ARG A 242 9.07 0.61 11.91
CA ARG A 242 9.52 -0.67 11.38
C ARG A 242 8.54 -1.14 10.30
N THR A 243 9.04 -1.26 9.09
CA THR A 243 8.29 -1.81 7.95
C THR A 243 8.87 -3.17 7.59
N ALA A 244 8.01 -4.18 7.43
CA ALA A 244 8.44 -5.51 7.02
C ALA A 244 7.57 -6.05 5.87
N TYR A 245 8.22 -6.67 4.89
CA TYR A 245 7.58 -7.35 3.78
C TYR A 245 7.95 -8.83 3.80
N ASN A 246 6.94 -9.69 3.68
CA ASN A 246 7.15 -11.14 3.54
C ASN A 246 6.43 -11.62 2.28
N LEU A 247 7.21 -12.06 1.29
CA LEU A 247 6.71 -12.67 0.08
C LEU A 247 6.94 -14.18 0.16
N SER A 248 5.88 -14.96 -0.03
CA SER A 248 5.90 -16.42 0.00
C SER A 248 4.81 -16.98 -0.89
N THR A 249 4.73 -18.31 -1.01
CA THR A 249 3.59 -18.99 -1.65
C THR A 249 2.56 -19.43 -0.62
N MET A 250 1.32 -19.59 -1.06
CA MET A 250 0.26 -20.22 -0.28
C MET A 250 -0.60 -21.13 -1.16
N ARG A 251 -1.09 -22.23 -0.59
CA ARG A 251 -2.07 -23.08 -1.27
C ARG A 251 -3.47 -22.51 -1.14
N THR A 252 -4.18 -22.46 -2.26
CA THR A 252 -5.61 -22.16 -2.31
C THR A 252 -6.40 -23.41 -2.68
N ALA A 253 -7.73 -23.31 -2.70
CA ALA A 253 -8.57 -24.41 -3.15
C ALA A 253 -8.41 -24.74 -4.65
N LEU A 254 -7.88 -23.79 -5.44
CA LEU A 254 -7.77 -23.90 -6.89
C LEU A 254 -6.33 -24.15 -7.33
N ASP A 255 -5.37 -23.45 -6.73
CA ASP A 255 -3.95 -23.59 -7.05
C ASP A 255 -3.01 -22.94 -5.99
N GLU A 256 -1.71 -22.93 -6.25
CA GLU A 256 -0.69 -22.08 -5.64
C GLU A 256 -0.98 -20.59 -5.94
N ALA A 257 -0.77 -19.72 -4.95
CA ALA A 257 -0.89 -18.28 -5.08
C ALA A 257 0.28 -17.60 -4.38
N LEU A 258 0.65 -16.40 -4.83
CA LEU A 258 1.60 -15.57 -4.10
C LEU A 258 0.90 -14.91 -2.92
N LYS A 259 1.58 -14.94 -1.78
CA LYS A 259 1.19 -14.28 -0.54
C LYS A 259 2.21 -13.19 -0.23
N LEU A 260 1.77 -11.94 -0.26
CA LEU A 260 2.55 -10.81 0.21
C LEU A 260 1.97 -10.30 1.52
N SER A 261 2.73 -10.37 2.60
CA SER A 261 2.37 -9.74 3.87
C SER A 261 3.12 -8.42 4.03
N ILE A 262 2.38 -7.35 4.32
CA ILE A 262 2.91 -6.01 4.57
C ILE A 262 2.65 -5.68 6.04
N TYR A 263 3.69 -5.25 6.74
CA TYR A 263 3.69 -4.93 8.16
C TYR A 263 4.25 -3.53 8.37
N CYS A 264 3.56 -2.71 9.15
CA CYS A 264 4.07 -1.42 9.62
C CYS A 264 3.78 -1.26 11.11
N LEU A 265 4.83 -0.96 11.88
CA LEU A 265 4.76 -0.69 13.32
C LEU A 265 5.42 0.65 13.61
N LYS A 266 4.70 1.54 14.30
CA LYS A 266 5.25 2.78 14.85
C LYS A 266 5.25 2.67 16.37
N THR A 267 6.39 2.92 17.00
CA THR A 267 6.62 2.85 18.46
C THR A 267 7.37 4.08 18.95
N SER A 268 7.48 4.22 20.27
CA SER A 268 8.34 5.23 20.92
C SER A 268 7.96 6.68 20.59
N PHE A 269 6.72 6.93 20.19
CA PHE A 269 6.17 8.28 20.06
C PHE A 269 5.54 8.71 21.39
N SER A 270 5.64 10.01 21.69
CA SER A 270 5.12 10.60 22.94
C SER A 270 3.86 11.43 22.71
N THR A 271 3.60 11.82 21.47
CA THR A 271 2.48 12.66 21.08
C THR A 271 1.80 12.15 19.81
N TYR A 272 0.52 12.49 19.65
CA TYR A 272 -0.23 12.24 18.42
C TYR A 272 -1.27 13.32 18.15
N HIS A 273 -1.65 13.45 16.88
CA HIS A 273 -2.78 14.24 16.43
C HIS A 273 -3.80 13.33 15.76
N THR A 274 -5.07 13.68 15.87
CA THR A 274 -6.13 13.14 15.04
C THR A 274 -6.46 14.08 13.88
N ALA A 275 -7.08 13.55 12.82
CA ALA A 275 -7.61 14.40 11.74
C ALA A 275 -8.52 15.52 12.26
N GLU A 276 -9.32 15.23 13.30
CA GLU A 276 -10.17 16.21 13.97
C GLU A 276 -9.36 17.27 14.73
N SER A 277 -8.32 16.88 15.47
CA SER A 277 -7.46 17.86 16.17
C SER A 277 -6.73 18.78 15.18
N LEU A 278 -6.31 18.24 14.02
CA LEU A 278 -5.65 19.04 12.99
C LEU A 278 -6.61 20.00 12.30
N ALA A 279 -7.84 19.56 12.02
CA ALA A 279 -8.87 20.43 11.45
C ALA A 279 -9.17 21.61 12.38
N ARG A 280 -9.36 21.34 13.68
CA ARG A 280 -9.57 22.39 14.68
C ARG A 280 -8.40 23.37 14.76
N ALA A 281 -7.17 22.86 14.72
CA ALA A 281 -5.96 23.69 14.75
C ALA A 281 -5.78 24.56 13.49
N ALA A 282 -6.29 24.11 12.34
CA ALA A 282 -6.24 24.88 11.10
C ALA A 282 -7.27 26.03 11.07
N ASP A 283 -8.41 25.84 11.72
CA ASP A 283 -9.50 26.84 11.77
C ASP A 283 -9.28 27.91 12.85
N SER A 284 -8.48 27.61 13.89
CA SER A 284 -8.13 28.54 14.95
C SER A 284 -7.01 29.48 14.52
N HIS A 285 -7.35 30.66 14.00
CA HIS A 285 -6.36 31.68 13.64
C HIS A 285 -5.77 32.43 14.84
N ASP A 286 -6.41 32.41 16.03
CA ASP A 286 -6.01 33.22 17.19
C ASP A 286 -6.20 32.56 18.58
N ASP A 287 -6.60 31.28 18.67
CA ASP A 287 -6.88 30.65 19.97
C ASP A 287 -5.69 29.86 20.54
N GLU A 288 -5.20 30.28 21.71
CA GLU A 288 -4.31 29.48 22.58
C GLU A 288 -4.95 28.13 22.99
N ASP A 289 -6.25 27.95 22.74
CA ASP A 289 -7.05 26.74 23.00
C ASP A 289 -7.13 25.78 21.80
N ALA A 290 -6.38 26.06 20.71
CA ALA A 290 -6.21 25.16 19.58
C ALA A 290 -5.56 23.85 20.06
N GLY A 291 -6.39 22.87 20.44
CA GLY A 291 -5.98 21.63 21.10
C GLY A 291 -4.67 21.07 20.55
N GLY A 292 -3.60 21.23 21.33
CA GLY A 292 -2.26 20.82 20.95
C GLY A 292 -2.11 19.30 20.77
N PRO A 293 -0.89 18.82 20.48
CA PRO A 293 -0.63 17.40 20.41
C PRO A 293 -1.14 16.68 21.66
N LEU A 294 -1.86 15.57 21.45
CA LEU A 294 -2.33 14.72 22.52
C LEU A 294 -1.16 13.85 23.00
N PHE A 295 -0.93 13.80 24.31
CA PHE A 295 0.09 12.94 24.89
C PHE A 295 -0.39 11.49 24.96
N CYS A 296 0.53 10.54 24.76
CA CYS A 296 0.26 9.12 24.91
C CYS A 296 1.28 8.43 25.81
N SER A 297 0.96 7.20 26.24
CA SER A 297 1.89 6.39 27.03
C SER A 297 3.13 6.03 26.19
N PRO A 298 4.34 5.93 26.77
CA PRO A 298 5.52 5.40 26.09
C PRO A 298 5.36 3.97 25.55
N SER A 299 4.37 3.22 26.06
CA SER A 299 4.01 1.88 25.59
C SER A 299 3.04 1.87 24.41
N SER A 300 2.60 3.05 23.94
CA SER A 300 1.67 3.16 22.81
C SER A 300 2.36 2.75 21.52
N TYR A 301 1.59 2.09 20.64
CA TYR A 301 2.06 1.70 19.33
C TYR A 301 0.94 1.82 18.31
N LEU A 302 1.31 2.07 17.05
CA LEU A 302 0.41 1.94 15.91
C LEU A 302 0.84 0.75 15.09
N TYR A 303 -0.11 -0.13 14.82
CA TYR A 303 0.13 -1.36 14.10
C TYR A 303 -0.81 -1.49 12.92
N GLN A 304 -0.23 -1.74 11.75
CA GLN A 304 -0.96 -1.99 10.51
C GLN A 304 -0.41 -3.25 9.85
N TYR A 305 -1.32 -4.06 9.33
CA TYR A 305 -0.98 -5.29 8.66
C TYR A 305 -1.99 -5.62 7.57
N ALA A 306 -1.48 -6.11 6.45
CA ALA A 306 -2.31 -6.70 5.42
C ALA A 306 -1.62 -7.91 4.78
N THR A 307 -2.43 -8.83 4.28
CA THR A 307 -2.00 -9.91 3.39
C THR A 307 -2.67 -9.74 2.04
N LEU A 308 -1.86 -9.58 1.00
CA LEU A 308 -2.27 -9.60 -0.39
C LEU A 308 -2.08 -11.00 -0.96
N ARG A 309 -3.04 -11.39 -1.80
CA ARG A 309 -2.99 -12.64 -2.56
C ARG A 309 -3.00 -12.33 -4.04
N PHE A 310 -1.96 -12.73 -4.75
CA PHE A 310 -1.90 -12.65 -6.21
C PHE A 310 -2.07 -14.06 -6.80
N SER A 311 -2.91 -14.16 -7.82
CA SER A 311 -3.17 -15.39 -8.56
C SER A 311 -2.92 -15.13 -10.05
N ALA A 312 -2.38 -16.14 -10.73
CA ALA A 312 -2.21 -16.18 -12.18
C ALA A 312 -3.56 -16.10 -12.93
#